data_AF-A0A2N8ZAY2-F1
#
_entry.id   AF-A0A2N8ZAY2-F1
#
_cell.length_a   1.000
_cell.length_b   1.000
_cell.length_c   1.000
_cell.angle_alpha   90.00
_cell.angle_beta   90.00
_cell.angle_gamma   90.00
#
_symmetry.space_group_name_H-M   'P 1'
#
loop_
_entity.id
_entity.type
_entity.pdbx_description
1 polymer ?
#
loop_
_entity_poly.entity_id
_entity_poly.type
_entity_poly.pdbx_seq_one_letter_code
_entity_poly.pdbx_strand_id
1 'polypeptide(L)' 'MSKNTTNSLEHAPDDIKLAVDLIYLFENNEVDPQTALSALKIVEQDLQRKLSISE' A
#
# COMPACT_ATOMS: atom_id res chain seq x y z
N MET A 1 -19.77 1.88 -20.07
CA MET A 1 -19.87 0.76 -19.13
C MET A 1 -19.19 1.14 -17.81
N SER A 2 -19.97 1.09 -16.74
CA SER A 2 -19.63 0.83 -15.32
C SER A 2 -18.41 1.50 -14.68
N LYS A 3 -18.58 2.75 -14.20
CA LYS A 3 -17.81 3.28 -13.06
C LYS A 3 -18.47 2.81 -11.75
N ASN A 4 -18.25 1.55 -11.39
CA ASN A 4 -18.63 1.00 -10.07
C ASN A 4 -17.42 0.86 -9.12
N THR A 5 -16.26 1.43 -9.46
CA THR A 5 -15.02 1.25 -8.68
C THR A 5 -14.98 2.05 -7.38
N THR A 6 -15.83 3.07 -7.21
CA THR A 6 -15.86 3.88 -5.98
C THR A 6 -16.54 3.14 -4.82
N ASN A 7 -17.56 2.31 -5.08
CA ASN A 7 -18.29 1.59 -4.03
C ASN A 7 -17.60 0.30 -3.53
N SER A 8 -16.60 -0.21 -4.25
CA SER A 8 -15.89 -1.42 -3.81
C SER A 8 -14.72 -1.12 -2.87
N LEU A 9 -14.16 0.09 -2.91
CA LEU A 9 -13.05 0.47 -2.03
C LEU A 9 -13.52 0.88 -0.63
N GLU A 10 -14.70 1.49 -0.49
CA GLU A 10 -15.24 1.89 0.83
C GLU A 10 -15.47 0.69 1.78
N HIS A 11 -15.82 -0.47 1.21
CA HIS A 11 -16.03 -1.73 1.95
C HIS A 11 -14.84 -2.69 1.91
N ALA A 12 -13.73 -2.32 1.26
CA ALA A 12 -12.55 -3.17 1.21
C ALA A 12 -11.88 -3.26 2.59
N PRO A 13 -11.16 -4.36 2.87
CA PRO A 13 -10.26 -4.44 4.02
C PRO A 13 -9.26 -3.28 4.07
N ASP A 14 -8.83 -2.91 5.28
CA ASP A 14 -7.97 -1.74 5.50
C ASP A 14 -6.61 -1.87 4.79
N ASP A 15 -6.06 -3.09 4.71
CA ASP A 15 -4.84 -3.40 3.97
C ASP A 15 -4.99 -3.16 2.46
N ILE A 16 -6.15 -3.50 1.90
CA ILE A 16 -6.44 -3.27 0.48
C ILE A 16 -6.61 -1.77 0.19
N LYS A 17 -7.31 -1.04 1.06
CA LYS A 17 -7.46 0.42 0.94
C LYS A 17 -6.09 1.11 0.97
N LEU A 18 -5.27 0.77 1.96
CA LEU A 18 -3.94 1.32 2.12
C LEU A 18 -3.03 1.00 0.91
N ALA A 19 -3.09 -0.23 0.39
CA ALA A 19 -2.32 -0.59 -0.80
C ALA A 19 -2.72 0.26 -2.01
N VAL A 20 -4.03 0.52 -2.21
CA VAL A 20 -4.51 1.38 -3.30
C VAL A 20 -4.05 2.83 -3.13
N ASP A 21 -4.11 3.37 -1.92
CA ASP A 21 -3.62 4.72 -1.63
C ASP A 21 -2.11 4.85 -1.87
N LEU A 22 -1.33 3.83 -1.50
CA LEU A 22 0.12 3.80 -1.75
C LEU A 22 0.44 3.72 -3.24
N ILE A 23 -0.29 2.90 -4.01
CA ILE A 23 -0.12 2.82 -5.47
C ILE A 23 -0.40 4.19 -6.10
N TYR A 24 -1.52 4.82 -5.73
CA TYR A 24 -1.85 6.16 -6.20
C TYR A 24 -0.74 7.17 -5.86
N LEU A 25 -0.21 7.13 -4.63
CA LEU A 25 0.89 8.01 -4.24
C LEU A 25 2.15 7.79 -5.09
N PHE A 26 2.55 6.53 -5.33
CA PHE A 26 3.73 6.25 -6.15
C PHE A 26 3.56 6.71 -7.60
N GLU A 27 2.39 6.49 -8.19
CA GLU A 27 2.09 6.93 -9.55
C GLU A 27 2.11 8.47 -9.67
N ASN A 28 1.48 9.18 -8.73
CA ASN A 28 1.45 10.66 -8.77
C ASN A 28 2.81 11.31 -8.55
N ASN A 29 3.72 10.62 -7.86
CA ASN A 29 5.09 11.11 -7.64
C ASN A 29 6.08 10.53 -8.67
N GLU A 30 5.58 9.86 -9.71
CA GLU A 30 6.38 9.25 -10.78
C GLU A 30 7.50 8.34 -10.25
N VAL A 31 7.23 7.64 -9.14
CA VAL A 31 8.21 6.77 -8.50
C VAL A 31 8.41 5.53 -9.35
N ASP A 32 9.67 5.26 -9.72
CA ASP A 32 10.01 4.04 -10.44
C ASP A 32 9.55 2.78 -9.66
N PRO A 33 8.87 1.83 -10.31
CA PRO A 33 8.35 0.64 -9.63
C PRO A 33 9.41 -0.19 -8.90
N GLN A 34 10.65 -0.26 -9.42
CA GLN A 34 11.72 -0.99 -8.74
C GLN A 34 12.14 -0.28 -7.45
N THR A 35 12.20 1.05 -7.50
CA THR A 35 12.45 1.90 -6.34
C THR A 35 11.33 1.77 -5.30
N ALA A 36 10.07 1.79 -5.73
CA ALA A 36 8.91 1.61 -4.86
C ALA A 36 8.92 0.24 -4.16
N LEU A 37 9.18 -0.84 -4.90
CA LEU A 37 9.28 -2.19 -4.34
C LEU A 37 10.42 -2.32 -3.32
N SER A 38 11.57 -1.71 -3.60
CA SER A 38 12.71 -1.68 -2.66
C SER A 38 12.33 -0.96 -1.36
N ALA A 39 11.69 0.20 -1.46
CA ALA A 39 11.22 0.97 -0.30
C ALA A 39 10.16 0.21 0.50
N LEU A 40 9.17 -0.41 -0.16
CA LEU A 40 8.14 -1.22 0.49
C LEU A 40 8.74 -2.39 1.27
N LYS A 41 9.79 -3.02 0.77
CA LYS A 41 10.51 -4.09 1.48
C LYS A 41 11.17 -3.60 2.77
N ILE A 42 11.70 -2.38 2.77
CA ILE A 42 12.27 -1.76 3.98
C ILE A 42 11.16 -1.49 5.00
N VAL A 43 10.02 -0.94 4.55
CA VAL A 43 8.85 -0.69 5.40
C VAL A 43 8.29 -1.99 5.99
N GLU A 44 8.14 -3.03 5.18
CA GLU A 44 7.69 -4.36 5.61
C GLU A 44 8.59 -4.90 6.73
N GLN A 45 9.92 -4.88 6.54
CA GLN A 45 10.87 -5.35 7.54
C GLN A 45 10.78 -4.53 8.84
N ASP A 46 10.53 -3.23 8.77
CA ASP A 46 10.37 -2.38 9.95
C ASP A 46 9.11 -2.71 10.75
N LEU A 47 7.99 -2.92 10.05
CA LEU A 47 6.74 -3.34 10.66
C LEU A 47 6.87 -4.74 11.29
N GLN A 48 7.50 -5.68 10.60
CA GLN A 48 7.80 -7.01 11.13
C GLN A 48 8.64 -6.92 12.41
N ARG A 49 9.68 -6.09 12.44
CA ARG A 49 10.48 -5.86 13.66
C ARG A 49 9.62 -5.33 14.80
N LYS A 50 8.76 -4.34 14.55
CA LYS A 50 7.86 -3.78 15.58
C LYS A 50 6.88 -4.82 16.12
N LEU A 51 6.38 -5.70 15.27
CA LEU A 51 5.54 -6.82 15.69
C LEU A 51 6.33 -7.86 16.51
N SER A 52 7.60 -8.11 16.16
CA SER A 52 8.47 -9.04 16.91
C SER A 52 9.01 -8.48 18.23
N ILE A 53 9.00 -7.16 18.42
CA ILE A 53 9.43 -6.49 19.67
C ILE A 53 8.31 -6.52 20.73
N SER A 54 7.13 -7.04 20.40
CA SER A 54 6.06 -7.28 21.36
C SER A 54 6.28 -8.59 22.14
N GLU A 55 7.33 -8.64 22.96
CA GLU A 55 7.52 -9.59 24.07
C GLU A 55 8.05 -8.87 25.32
#